data_AF-J4TJP6-F1
#
_entry.id   AF-J4TJP6-F1
#
_cell.length_a   1.000
_cell.length_b   1.000
_cell.length_c   1.000
_cell.angle_alpha   90.00
_cell.angle_beta   90.00
_cell.angle_gamma   90.00
#
_symmetry.space_group_name_H-M   'P 1'
#
loop_
_entity.id
_entity.type
_entity.pdbx_description
1 polymer ?
#
loop_
_entity_poly.entity_id
_entity_poly.type
_entity_poly.pdbx_seq_one_letter_code
_entity_poly.pdbx_strand_id
1 'polypeptide(L)'
;MIRRRWFAAVLVFSGLAATPAIVVAAHSADRAEATVCVNAGRRISVSGCTNIADNIERYVPPPAAYAPLPEDDAPPPPPPP
;
A
#
# COMPACT_ATOMS: atom_id res chain seq x y z
N MET A 1 -12.57 -11.35 -38.39
CA MET A 1 -11.54 -11.74 -37.38
C MET A 1 -10.49 -10.66 -37.14
N ILE A 2 -9.97 -9.98 -38.17
CA ILE A 2 -9.00 -8.87 -38.04
C ILE A 2 -9.49 -7.75 -37.13
N ARG A 3 -10.71 -7.23 -37.31
CA ARG A 3 -11.24 -6.10 -36.52
C ARG A 3 -11.25 -6.34 -35.00
N ARG A 4 -11.59 -7.56 -34.55
CA ARG A 4 -11.55 -7.95 -33.13
C ARG A 4 -10.11 -8.02 -32.59
N ARG A 5 -9.15 -8.50 -33.39
CA ARG A 5 -7.72 -8.56 -33.02
C ARG A 5 -7.12 -7.16 -32.91
N TRP A 6 -7.54 -6.23 -33.77
CA TRP A 6 -7.14 -4.82 -33.69
C TRP A 6 -7.66 -4.15 -32.42
N PHE A 7 -8.94 -4.34 -32.08
CA PHE A 7 -9.48 -3.80 -30.82
C PHE A 7 -8.77 -4.38 -29.58
N ALA A 8 -8.48 -5.68 -29.58
CA ALA A 8 -7.71 -6.31 -28.50
C ALA A 8 -6.30 -5.72 -28.37
N ALA A 9 -5.60 -5.49 -29.49
CA ALA A 9 -4.28 -4.89 -29.49
C ALA A 9 -4.29 -3.45 -28.93
N VAL A 10 -5.29 -2.65 -29.32
CA VAL A 10 -5.46 -1.29 -28.81
C VAL A 10 -5.71 -1.30 -27.30
N LEU A 11 -6.56 -2.19 -26.79
CA LEU A 11 -6.84 -2.32 -25.35
C LEU A 11 -5.60 -2.75 -24.56
N VAL A 12 -4.84 -3.71 -25.06
CA VAL A 12 -3.59 -4.15 -24.39
C VAL A 12 -2.57 -3.02 -24.37
N PHE A 13 -2.38 -2.30 -25.48
CA PHE A 13 -1.43 -1.20 -25.55
C PHE A 13 -1.82 -0.04 -24.63
N SER A 14 -3.11 0.31 -24.58
CA SER A 14 -3.61 1.37 -23.68
C SER A 14 -3.53 0.96 -22.21
N GLY A 15 -3.79 -0.30 -21.87
CA GLY A 15 -3.54 -0.84 -20.54
C GLY A 15 -2.07 -0.74 -20.14
N LEU A 16 -1.16 -1.17 -21.02
CA LEU A 16 0.29 -1.14 -20.77
C LEU A 16 0.85 0.29 -20.68
N ALA A 17 0.27 1.25 -21.39
CA ALA A 17 0.65 2.66 -21.28
C ALA A 17 0.15 3.31 -19.98
N ALA A 18 -0.94 2.82 -19.39
CA ALA A 18 -1.52 3.35 -18.16
C ALA A 18 -0.86 2.80 -16.88
N THR A 19 -0.21 1.63 -16.94
CA THR A 19 0.43 1.02 -15.76
C THR A 19 1.47 1.89 -15.04
N PRO A 20 2.41 2.61 -15.70
CA PRO A 20 3.39 3.41 -14.96
C PRO A 20 2.75 4.55 -14.16
N ALA A 21 1.70 5.18 -14.69
CA ALA A 21 0.97 6.23 -13.99
C ALA A 21 0.27 5.71 -12.73
N ILE A 22 -0.30 4.51 -12.80
CA ILE A 22 -0.94 3.85 -11.66
C ILE A 22 0.10 3.46 -10.60
N VAL A 23 1.27 2.96 -11.01
CA VAL A 23 2.35 2.60 -10.08
C VAL A 23 2.86 3.84 -9.34
N VAL A 24 3.07 4.96 -10.04
CA VAL A 24 3.47 6.23 -9.39
C VAL A 24 2.39 6.74 -8.44
N ALA A 25 1.12 6.68 -8.82
CA ALA A 25 0.01 7.07 -7.97
C ALA A 25 -0.17 6.12 -6.76
N ALA A 26 0.07 4.82 -6.90
CA ALA A 26 0.00 3.88 -5.79
C ALA A 26 1.09 4.14 -4.73
N HIS A 27 2.30 4.56 -5.14
CA HIS A 27 3.32 5.03 -4.19
C HIS A 27 2.90 6.29 -3.44
N SER A 28 1.96 7.08 -3.97
CA SER A 28 1.39 8.24 -3.28
C SER A 28 0.26 7.89 -2.31
N ALA A 29 -0.22 6.64 -2.28
CA ALA A 29 -1.25 6.23 -1.31
C ALA A 29 -0.77 6.26 0.14
N ASP A 30 0.55 6.31 0.37
CA ASP A 30 1.19 6.49 1.69
C ASP A 30 1.46 7.97 2.02
N ARG A 31 1.01 8.91 1.17
CA ARG A 31 1.15 10.36 1.38
C ARG A 31 -0.19 10.94 1.84
N ALA A 32 -0.26 11.36 3.10
CA ALA A 32 -1.32 12.25 3.56
C ALA A 32 -0.96 13.70 3.19
N GLU A 33 -1.65 14.31 2.22
CA GLU A 33 -1.54 15.74 1.94
C GLU A 33 -2.56 16.53 2.77
N ALA A 34 -2.06 17.47 3.58
CA ALA A 34 -2.88 18.52 4.19
C ALA A 34 -2.56 19.86 3.52
N THR A 35 -3.57 20.47 2.88
CA THR A 35 -3.47 21.83 2.33
C THR A 35 -4.02 22.82 3.34
N VAL A 36 -3.17 23.73 3.84
CA VAL A 36 -3.60 24.76 4.79
C VAL A 36 -3.51 26.13 4.12
N CYS A 37 -4.62 26.87 4.13
CA CYS A 37 -4.69 28.24 3.65
C CYS A 37 -4.37 29.20 4.81
N VAL A 38 -3.16 29.74 4.85
CA VAL A 38 -2.81 30.84 5.76
C VAL A 38 -2.84 32.14 4.94
N ASN A 39 -3.54 33.17 5.43
CA ASN A 39 -3.84 34.44 4.75
C ASN A 39 -2.60 35.32 4.49
N ALA A 40 -1.68 34.84 3.65
CA ALA A 40 -0.51 35.56 3.15
C ALA A 40 -0.16 35.16 1.68
N GLY A 41 -1.13 34.62 0.93
CA GLY A 41 -0.96 34.28 -0.49
C GLY A 41 -0.10 33.05 -0.78
N ARG A 42 0.37 32.32 0.24
CA ARG A 42 1.24 31.15 0.07
C ARG A 42 0.50 29.86 0.44
N ARG A 43 0.32 28.97 -0.54
CA ARG A 43 -0.14 27.60 -0.27
C ARG A 43 1.02 26.83 0.34
N ILE A 44 0.79 26.21 1.49
CA ILE A 44 1.74 25.32 2.14
C ILE A 44 1.15 23.92 2.04
N SER A 45 1.82 23.03 1.30
CA SER A 45 1.52 21.59 1.33
C SER A 45 2.46 20.94 2.33
N VAL A 46 1.89 20.23 3.30
CA VAL A 46 2.64 19.35 4.20
C VAL A 46 2.29 17.92 3.81
N SER A 47 3.25 17.21 3.22
CA SER A 47 3.15 15.77 3.01
C SER A 47 3.93 15.07 4.12
N GLY A 48 3.24 14.32 4.98
CA GLY A 48 3.90 13.41 5.90
C GLY A 48 4.22 12.10 5.17
N CYS A 49 5.47 11.67 5.17
CA CYS A 49 5.80 10.27 4.89
C CYS A 49 5.60 9.52 6.21
N THR A 50 4.48 8.83 6.38
CA THR A 50 4.28 7.93 7.52
C THR A 50 3.86 6.59 6.97
N ASN A 51 4.53 5.53 7.41
CA ASN A 51 4.10 4.19 7.08
C ASN A 51 2.76 3.92 7.78
N ILE A 52 1.76 3.45 7.04
CA ILE A 52 0.46 3.06 7.60
C ILE A 52 0.62 1.97 8.68
N ALA A 53 1.58 1.04 8.53
CA ALA A 53 1.83 -0.02 9.51
C ALA A 53 2.19 0.54 10.90
N ASP A 54 3.08 1.53 10.97
CA ASP A 54 3.51 2.16 12.23
C ASP A 54 2.35 2.88 12.94
N ASN A 55 1.34 3.30 12.19
CA ASN A 55 0.14 3.93 12.75
C ASN A 55 -0.82 2.88 13.32
N ILE A 56 -0.95 1.73 12.63
CA ILE A 56 -1.78 0.61 13.08
C ILE A 56 -1.22 0.02 14.37
N GLU A 57 0.11 -0.11 14.50
CA GLU A 57 0.77 -0.63 15.71
C GLU A 57 0.35 0.10 17.00
N ARG A 58 -0.04 1.38 16.93
CA ARG A 58 -0.51 2.15 18.10
C ARG A 58 -1.86 1.69 18.65
N TYR A 59 -2.68 1.09 17.81
CA TYR A 59 -4.04 0.65 18.16
C TYR A 59 -4.14 -0.86 18.30
N VAL A 60 -3.10 -1.58 17.87
CA VAL A 60 -3.05 -3.03 17.97
C VAL A 60 -2.73 -3.43 19.42
N PRO A 61 -3.53 -4.31 20.03
CA PRO A 61 -3.26 -4.77 21.39
C PRO A 61 -1.92 -5.52 21.46
N PRO A 62 -1.22 -5.46 22.61
CA PRO A 62 0.07 -6.10 22.77
C PRO A 62 -0.03 -7.61 22.51
N PRO A 63 1.02 -8.28 22.00
CA PRO A 63 0.95 -9.70 21.64
C PRO A 63 0.49 -10.63 22.75
N ALA A 64 0.78 -10.28 24.00
CA ALA A 64 0.33 -11.00 25.19
C ALA A 64 -1.21 -11.01 25.38
N ALA A 65 -1.95 -10.17 24.65
CA ALA A 65 -3.40 -10.12 24.67
C ALA A 65 -4.06 -10.94 23.54
N TYR A 66 -3.30 -11.51 22.62
CA TYR A 66 -3.84 -12.42 21.62
C TYR A 66 -4.11 -13.79 22.22
N ALA A 67 -5.09 -14.50 21.64
CA ALA A 67 -5.30 -15.90 21.95
C ALA A 67 -4.09 -16.73 21.47
N PRO A 68 -3.62 -17.72 22.25
CA PRO A 68 -2.56 -18.63 21.81
C PRO A 68 -2.95 -19.32 20.51
N LEU A 69 -2.03 -19.35 19.56
CA LEU A 69 -2.17 -20.16 18.36
C LEU A 69 -1.84 -21.63 18.71
N PRO A 70 -2.46 -22.62 18.05
CA PRO A 70 -2.12 -24.04 18.25
C PRO A 70 -0.62 -24.34 18.05
N GLU A 71 0.05 -23.55 17.22
CA GLU A 71 1.49 -23.63 16.96
C GLU A 71 2.35 -23.17 18.15
N ASP A 72 1.81 -22.34 19.06
CA ASP A 72 2.54 -21.87 20.25
C ASP A 72 2.71 -22.98 21.30
N ASP A 73 1.81 -23.97 21.29
CA ASP A 73 1.87 -25.16 22.14
C ASP A 73 2.69 -26.30 21.50
N ALA A 74 3.10 -26.16 20.24
CA ALA A 74 3.83 -27.20 19.54
C ALA A 74 5.28 -27.28 20.06
N PRO A 75 5.78 -28.49 20.43
CA PRO A 75 7.17 -28.64 20.81
C PRO A 75 8.10 -28.26 19.64
N PRO A 76 9.25 -27.64 19.92
CA PRO A 76 10.19 -27.23 18.88
C PRO A 76 10.63 -28.45 18.05
N PRO A 77 10.90 -28.27 16.74
CA PRO A 77 11.32 -29.36 15.88
C PRO A 77 12.62 -30.00 16.40
N PRO A 78 12.79 -31.32 16.26
CA PRO A 78 14.00 -32.00 16.70
C PRO A 78 15.24 -31.46 15.96
N PRO A 79 16.41 -31.40 16.62
CA PRO A 79 17.64 -30.94 15.99
C PRO A 79 18.02 -31.84 14.79
N PRO A 80 18.60 -31.26 13.73
CA PRO A 80 19.09 -32.02 12.57
C PRO A 80 20.26 -32.96 12.95
N PRO A 81 20.44 -34.09 12.24
CA PRO A 81 21.51 -35.06 12.48
C PRO A 81 22.91 -34.54 12.11
#